data_AF-A0A6B8KJY3-F1
#
_entry.id   AF-A0A6B8KJY3-F1
#
_cell.length_a   1.000
_cell.length_b   1.000
_cell.length_c   1.000
_cell.angle_alpha   90.00
_cell.angle_beta   90.00
_cell.angle_gamma   90.00
#
_symmetry.space_group_name_H-M   'P 1'
#
loop_
_entity.id
_entity.type
_entity.pdbx_description
1 polymer ?
#
loop_
_entity_poly.entity_id
_entity_poly.type
_entity_poly.pdbx_seq_one_letter_code
_entity_poly.pdbx_strand_id
1 'polypeptide(L)'
;MIDATPDRPVAFGFKMMWFAIRDATPEAVLKALGFADSKPANWATGLHLAAGREHWVFISPPLDRWVFIAGGIWMPHPARGSEWLDGTGRKFDALIGRLLPHFSDVQFFGSYRVTGFVAWMRAIDGKVFRASAFNDSECWENVGAQTPEEAQLQFADLSALPLSEVNDALFSEEEAREERREALQQQGLSHAETRKLVPYATPDEIDLLRLAALWSLDPSSLEEEDHEAGTGFLVRFPPEWVS
;
A
#
# COMPACT_ATOMS: atom_id res chain seq x y z
N MET A 1 -4.33 -26.92 -4.71
CA MET A 1 -5.08 -27.25 -3.47
C MET A 1 -4.62 -26.24 -2.42
N ILE A 2 -5.48 -25.81 -1.49
CA ILE A 2 -5.06 -24.90 -0.42
C ILE A 2 -4.23 -25.71 0.59
N ASP A 3 -2.98 -25.31 0.82
CA ASP A 3 -2.11 -25.90 1.85
C ASP A 3 -2.16 -25.04 3.12
N ALA A 4 -2.29 -25.71 4.27
CA ALA A 4 -2.37 -25.10 5.59
C ALA A 4 -1.17 -25.45 6.48
N THR A 5 -0.21 -26.21 5.97
CA THR A 5 1.04 -26.55 6.66
C THR A 5 1.82 -25.26 6.92
N PRO A 6 2.12 -24.90 8.18
CA PRO A 6 2.83 -23.67 8.50
C PRO A 6 4.14 -23.56 7.70
N ASP A 7 4.34 -22.43 7.03
CA ASP A 7 5.56 -22.07 6.33
C ASP A 7 6.02 -20.68 6.76
N ARG A 8 7.22 -20.31 6.31
CA ARG A 8 7.81 -19.00 6.61
C ARG A 8 7.19 -17.91 5.72
N PRO A 9 7.25 -16.64 6.15
CA PRO A 9 6.86 -15.51 5.32
C PRO A 9 7.47 -15.56 3.93
N VAL A 10 6.67 -15.17 2.94
CA VAL A 10 7.04 -15.09 1.52
C VAL A 10 6.94 -13.64 1.08
N ALA A 11 7.89 -13.18 0.27
CA ALA A 11 7.94 -11.80 -0.17
C ALA A 11 6.74 -11.42 -1.05
N PHE A 12 6.22 -10.20 -0.89
CA PHE A 12 5.12 -9.64 -1.67
C PHE A 12 5.20 -8.11 -1.80
N GLY A 13 4.18 -7.48 -2.39
CA GLY A 13 4.00 -6.02 -2.42
C GLY A 13 4.02 -5.40 -3.81
N PHE A 14 4.67 -6.03 -4.79
CA PHE A 14 4.60 -5.60 -6.18
C PHE A 14 3.28 -5.99 -6.85
N LYS A 15 2.59 -5.04 -7.49
CA LYS A 15 1.29 -5.26 -8.17
C LYS A 15 0.21 -5.83 -7.25
N MET A 16 0.30 -5.51 -5.96
CA MET A 16 -0.63 -5.96 -4.94
C MET A 16 -1.14 -4.78 -4.14
N MET A 17 -2.24 -5.01 -3.45
CA MET A 17 -2.77 -4.12 -2.43
C MET A 17 -2.72 -4.86 -1.11
N TRP A 18 -2.34 -4.16 -0.04
CA TRP A 18 -2.36 -4.74 1.29
C TRP A 18 -2.66 -3.75 2.39
N PHE A 19 -3.24 -4.27 3.46
CA PHE A 19 -3.26 -3.59 4.75
C PHE A 19 -2.17 -4.17 5.65
N ALA A 20 -1.59 -3.32 6.51
CA ALA A 20 -0.81 -3.75 7.67
C ALA A 20 -1.53 -3.26 8.93
N ILE A 21 -1.87 -4.20 9.82
CA ILE A 21 -2.65 -3.92 11.03
C ILE A 21 -1.80 -4.27 12.25
N ARG A 22 -1.54 -3.27 13.09
CA ARG A 22 -0.69 -3.44 14.27
C ARG A 22 -1.42 -4.12 15.41
N ASP A 23 -0.70 -4.96 16.15
CA ASP A 23 -1.12 -5.65 17.38
C ASP A 23 -2.44 -6.44 17.22
N ALA A 24 -2.68 -6.97 16.02
CA ALA A 24 -3.88 -7.74 15.69
C ALA A 24 -3.63 -9.26 15.63
N THR A 25 -4.71 -10.04 15.65
CA THR A 25 -4.69 -11.46 15.25
C THR A 25 -5.49 -11.65 13.96
N PRO A 26 -5.22 -12.70 13.17
CA PRO A 26 -5.95 -12.95 11.93
C PRO A 26 -7.46 -13.15 12.17
N GLU A 27 -7.84 -13.76 13.28
CA GLU A 27 -9.25 -13.96 13.69
C GLU A 27 -9.94 -12.65 14.06
N ALA A 28 -9.22 -11.73 14.73
CA ALA A 28 -9.75 -10.41 15.04
C ALA A 28 -10.04 -9.62 13.76
N VAL A 29 -9.15 -9.73 12.76
CA VAL A 29 -9.33 -9.10 11.44
C VAL A 29 -10.52 -9.70 10.69
N LEU A 30 -10.63 -11.03 10.62
CA LEU A 30 -11.79 -11.72 10.03
C LEU A 30 -13.10 -11.25 10.66
N LYS A 31 -13.13 -11.19 12.00
CA LYS A 31 -14.30 -10.75 12.76
C LYS A 31 -14.66 -9.29 12.46
N ALA A 32 -13.68 -8.39 12.45
CA ALA A 32 -13.89 -6.97 12.15
C ALA A 32 -14.48 -6.78 10.74
N LEU A 33 -13.95 -7.50 9.75
CA LEU A 33 -14.43 -7.42 8.36
C LEU A 33 -15.76 -8.16 8.11
N GLY A 34 -16.19 -9.01 9.05
CA GLY A 34 -17.41 -9.82 8.91
C GLY A 34 -17.23 -11.00 7.96
N PHE A 35 -16.01 -11.50 7.81
CA PHE A 35 -15.69 -12.64 6.97
C PHE A 35 -15.95 -13.95 7.72
N ALA A 36 -17.03 -14.64 7.37
CA ALA A 36 -17.44 -15.89 8.00
C ALA A 36 -16.76 -17.13 7.40
N ASP A 37 -16.62 -17.18 6.08
CA ASP A 37 -16.08 -18.33 5.35
C ASP A 37 -14.59 -18.15 5.06
N SER A 38 -13.75 -18.62 5.99
CA SER A 38 -12.29 -18.63 5.85
C SER A 38 -11.73 -20.05 5.77
N LYS A 39 -10.58 -20.19 5.12
CA LYS A 39 -9.83 -21.45 5.02
C LYS A 39 -8.42 -21.23 5.54
N PRO A 40 -7.91 -22.07 6.45
CA PRO A 40 -6.50 -21.99 6.85
C PRO A 40 -5.60 -22.12 5.62
N ALA A 41 -4.58 -21.26 5.53
CA ALA A 41 -3.64 -21.23 4.44
C ALA A 41 -2.25 -20.79 4.91
N ASN A 42 -1.22 -21.40 4.36
CA ASN A 42 0.16 -20.96 4.56
C ASN A 42 0.50 -19.74 3.68
N TRP A 43 1.64 -19.10 3.90
CA TRP A 43 2.07 -17.90 3.17
C TRP A 43 2.18 -18.16 1.67
N ALA A 44 2.85 -19.24 1.27
CA ALA A 44 3.08 -19.53 -0.14
C ALA A 44 1.77 -19.69 -0.92
N THR A 45 0.83 -20.48 -0.38
CA THR A 45 -0.48 -20.69 -1.04
C THR A 45 -1.38 -19.48 -0.93
N GLY A 46 -1.37 -18.82 0.23
CA GLY A 46 -2.14 -17.62 0.52
C GLY A 46 -1.85 -16.50 -0.45
N LEU A 47 -0.58 -16.09 -0.53
CA LEU A 47 -0.12 -15.02 -1.42
C LEU A 47 -0.26 -15.38 -2.89
N HIS A 48 0.03 -16.63 -3.28
CA HIS A 48 -0.17 -17.08 -4.66
C HIS A 48 -1.62 -16.89 -5.12
N LEU A 49 -2.60 -17.28 -4.30
CA LEU A 49 -4.02 -17.14 -4.64
C LEU A 49 -4.47 -15.68 -4.55
N ALA A 50 -3.97 -14.91 -3.59
CA ALA A 50 -4.29 -13.49 -3.42
C ALA A 50 -3.81 -12.62 -4.60
N ALA A 51 -2.68 -12.97 -5.20
CA ALA A 51 -2.18 -12.34 -6.43
C ALA A 51 -2.95 -12.76 -7.70
N GLY A 52 -3.84 -13.76 -7.60
CA GLY A 52 -4.61 -14.30 -8.70
C GLY A 52 -5.85 -13.47 -9.09
N ARG A 53 -6.58 -13.97 -10.09
CA ARG A 53 -7.81 -13.34 -10.62
C ARG A 53 -9.09 -13.77 -9.91
N GLU A 54 -8.97 -14.62 -8.90
CA GLU A 54 -10.08 -15.25 -8.23
C GLU A 54 -10.57 -14.48 -6.99
N HIS A 55 -10.14 -13.21 -6.84
CA HIS A 55 -10.54 -12.33 -5.74
C HIS A 55 -10.34 -12.97 -4.36
N TRP A 56 -9.24 -13.68 -4.18
CA TRP A 56 -8.83 -14.20 -2.88
C TRP A 56 -8.13 -13.10 -2.10
N VAL A 57 -8.41 -13.03 -0.80
CA VAL A 57 -7.63 -12.26 0.17
C VAL A 57 -6.93 -13.22 1.10
N PHE A 58 -5.64 -12.98 1.32
CA PHE A 58 -4.86 -13.66 2.34
C PHE A 58 -4.72 -12.77 3.57
N ILE A 59 -5.11 -13.28 4.73
CA ILE A 59 -4.86 -12.67 6.03
C ILE A 59 -3.71 -13.45 6.66
N SER A 60 -2.55 -12.82 6.79
CA SER A 60 -1.31 -13.48 7.22
C SER A 60 -1.37 -13.89 8.69
N PRO A 61 -0.54 -14.87 9.13
CA PRO A 61 -0.16 -14.97 10.54
C PRO A 61 0.44 -13.64 11.05
N PRO A 62 0.44 -13.40 12.37
CA PRO A 62 1.17 -12.28 12.95
C PRO A 62 2.66 -12.34 12.64
N LEU A 63 3.23 -11.21 12.23
CA LEU A 63 4.65 -11.03 11.91
C LEU A 63 5.14 -9.72 12.52
N ASP A 64 6.05 -9.78 13.50
CA ASP A 64 6.57 -8.61 14.23
C ASP A 64 5.50 -7.59 14.62
N ARG A 65 4.41 -8.11 15.19
CA ARG A 65 3.21 -7.37 15.64
C ARG A 65 2.29 -6.89 14.52
N TRP A 66 2.52 -7.24 13.27
CA TRP A 66 1.67 -6.90 12.15
C TRP A 66 0.89 -8.11 11.64
N VAL A 67 -0.37 -7.89 11.28
CA VAL A 67 -1.14 -8.82 10.43
C VAL A 67 -1.38 -8.14 9.10
N PHE A 68 -1.09 -8.85 8.02
CA PHE A 68 -1.30 -8.36 6.66
C PHE A 68 -2.61 -8.87 6.08
N ILE A 69 -3.33 -8.00 5.37
CA ILE A 69 -4.44 -8.38 4.49
C ILE A 69 -3.97 -8.13 3.07
N ALA A 70 -3.61 -9.16 2.31
CA ALA A 70 -3.05 -9.03 0.98
C ALA A 70 -4.04 -9.50 -0.10
N GLY A 71 -4.11 -8.76 -1.21
CA GLY A 71 -4.92 -9.09 -2.37
C GLY A 71 -4.44 -8.37 -3.64
N GLY A 72 -5.24 -8.49 -4.70
CA GLY A 72 -4.92 -7.91 -6.01
C GLY A 72 -5.46 -6.50 -6.20
N ILE A 73 -5.20 -5.95 -7.39
CA ILE A 73 -5.60 -4.59 -7.80
C ILE A 73 -7.10 -4.31 -7.85
N TRP A 74 -7.92 -5.35 -7.67
CA TRP A 74 -9.37 -5.30 -7.61
C TRP A 74 -9.89 -4.94 -6.21
N MET A 75 -9.00 -4.83 -5.22
CA MET A 75 -9.38 -4.36 -3.88
C MET A 75 -9.68 -2.86 -3.90
N PRO A 76 -10.60 -2.39 -3.04
CA PRO A 76 -10.80 -0.97 -2.82
C PRO A 76 -9.52 -0.29 -2.34
N HIS A 77 -9.33 0.94 -2.77
CA HIS A 77 -8.20 1.79 -2.41
C HIS A 77 -8.67 3.25 -2.25
N PRO A 78 -7.87 4.14 -1.64
CA PRO A 78 -8.18 5.56 -1.60
C PRO A 78 -8.37 6.09 -3.04
N ALA A 79 -9.49 6.77 -3.28
CA ALA A 79 -9.88 7.27 -4.60
C ALA A 79 -11.08 8.23 -4.54
N ARG A 80 -11.25 9.00 -3.45
CA ARG A 80 -12.46 9.84 -3.25
C ARG A 80 -12.64 10.90 -4.33
N GLY A 81 -11.55 11.36 -4.93
CA GLY A 81 -11.55 12.35 -6.00
C GLY A 81 -11.77 11.80 -7.40
N SER A 82 -11.76 10.48 -7.60
CA SER A 82 -11.92 9.91 -8.94
C SER A 82 -13.39 9.83 -9.34
N GLU A 83 -13.75 10.50 -10.44
CA GLU A 83 -15.08 10.38 -11.06
C GLU A 83 -15.24 9.08 -11.88
N TRP A 84 -14.12 8.46 -12.27
CA TRP A 84 -14.09 7.28 -13.15
C TRP A 84 -14.14 5.96 -12.37
N LEU A 85 -13.64 5.95 -11.14
CA LEU A 85 -13.61 4.78 -10.25
C LEU A 85 -14.85 4.74 -9.37
N ASP A 86 -16.03 4.66 -9.99
CA ASP A 86 -17.31 4.79 -9.28
C ASP A 86 -17.42 3.79 -8.11
N GLY A 87 -17.46 4.36 -6.91
CA GLY A 87 -17.64 3.63 -5.68
C GLY A 87 -16.37 3.03 -5.08
N THR A 88 -15.22 3.03 -5.75
CA THR A 88 -13.96 2.51 -5.17
C THR A 88 -13.61 3.20 -3.86
N GLY A 89 -13.60 4.54 -3.84
CA GLY A 89 -13.36 5.30 -2.60
C GLY A 89 -14.41 5.04 -1.52
N ARG A 90 -15.68 4.88 -1.89
CA ARG A 90 -16.76 4.57 -0.93
C ARG A 90 -16.63 3.15 -0.35
N LYS A 91 -16.26 2.17 -1.18
CA LYS A 91 -15.99 0.78 -0.76
C LYS A 91 -14.76 0.74 0.16
N PHE A 92 -13.73 1.52 -0.15
CA PHE A 92 -12.55 1.66 0.71
C PHE A 92 -12.92 2.24 2.06
N ASP A 93 -13.69 3.32 2.09
CA ASP A 93 -14.21 3.94 3.32
C ASP A 93 -15.04 2.95 4.16
N ALA A 94 -15.89 2.15 3.51
CA ALA A 94 -16.65 1.11 4.19
C ALA A 94 -15.76 0.00 4.78
N LEU A 95 -14.70 -0.39 4.07
CA LEU A 95 -13.71 -1.36 4.53
C LEU A 95 -12.94 -0.84 5.73
N ILE A 96 -12.33 0.34 5.63
CA ILE A 96 -11.56 0.89 6.75
C ILE A 96 -12.49 1.23 7.92
N GLY A 97 -13.74 1.65 7.66
CA GLY A 97 -14.74 1.88 8.70
C GLY A 97 -15.07 0.63 9.54
N ARG A 98 -14.79 -0.57 9.02
CA ARG A 98 -14.85 -1.82 9.80
C ARG A 98 -13.59 -2.11 10.61
N LEU A 99 -12.42 -1.66 10.16
CA LEU A 99 -11.14 -1.92 10.83
C LEU A 99 -10.85 -0.90 11.94
N LEU A 100 -11.04 0.39 11.63
CA LEU A 100 -10.67 1.52 12.50
C LEU A 100 -11.28 1.50 13.91
N PRO A 101 -12.49 0.97 14.16
CA PRO A 101 -13.02 0.84 15.52
C PRO A 101 -12.30 -0.20 16.39
N HIS A 102 -11.53 -1.11 15.77
CA HIS A 102 -10.94 -2.27 16.45
C HIS A 102 -9.41 -2.20 16.57
N PHE A 103 -8.74 -1.39 15.74
CA PHE A 103 -7.28 -1.37 15.65
C PHE A 103 -6.75 0.07 15.67
N SER A 104 -5.69 0.30 16.43
CA SER A 104 -5.14 1.64 16.68
C SER A 104 -4.18 2.12 15.59
N ASP A 105 -3.60 1.23 14.79
CA ASP A 105 -2.71 1.59 13.66
C ASP A 105 -3.05 0.68 12.48
N VAL A 106 -3.71 1.27 11.48
CA VAL A 106 -4.14 0.62 10.24
C VAL A 106 -3.48 1.33 9.08
N GLN A 107 -2.66 0.60 8.35
CA GLN A 107 -1.97 1.07 7.16
C GLN A 107 -2.55 0.38 5.93
N PHE A 108 -2.52 1.07 4.80
CA PHE A 108 -2.82 0.54 3.48
C PHE A 108 -1.73 0.95 2.52
N PHE A 109 -1.43 0.06 1.59
CA PHE A 109 -0.51 0.29 0.48
C PHE A 109 -1.03 -0.42 -0.76
N GLY A 110 -0.78 0.13 -1.94
CA GLY A 110 -1.08 -0.53 -3.19
C GLY A 110 -0.26 0.02 -4.34
N SER A 111 0.16 -0.86 -5.24
CA SER A 111 0.88 -0.46 -6.46
C SER A 111 0.38 -1.20 -7.69
N TYR A 112 0.46 -0.54 -8.85
CA TYR A 112 0.28 -1.16 -10.16
C TYR A 112 1.06 -0.42 -11.23
N ARG A 113 2.30 -0.89 -11.47
CA ARG A 113 3.27 -0.26 -12.39
C ARG A 113 2.83 -0.08 -13.85
N VAL A 114 1.77 -0.75 -14.31
CA VAL A 114 1.30 -0.59 -15.70
C VAL A 114 0.75 0.82 -15.93
N THR A 115 0.24 1.45 -14.88
CA THR A 115 -0.31 2.82 -14.91
C THR A 115 0.46 3.77 -14.01
N GLY A 116 1.61 3.34 -13.46
CA GLY A 116 2.30 4.06 -12.38
C GLY A 116 1.44 4.28 -11.14
N PHE A 117 0.42 3.44 -10.92
CA PHE A 117 -0.47 3.62 -9.78
C PHE A 117 0.27 3.29 -8.47
N VAL A 118 0.17 4.20 -7.51
CA VAL A 118 0.55 3.99 -6.12
C VAL A 118 -0.49 4.61 -5.20
N ALA A 119 -0.74 3.96 -4.08
CA ALA A 119 -1.59 4.48 -3.03
C ALA A 119 -1.08 4.05 -1.66
N TRP A 120 -1.22 4.93 -0.68
CA TRP A 120 -0.99 4.62 0.72
C TRP A 120 -1.96 5.37 1.61
N MET A 121 -2.26 4.80 2.76
CA MET A 121 -3.04 5.44 3.80
C MET A 121 -2.56 4.95 5.16
N ARG A 122 -2.57 5.84 6.15
CA ARG A 122 -2.40 5.44 7.54
C ARG A 122 -3.37 6.15 8.43
N ALA A 123 -3.97 5.36 9.31
CA ALA A 123 -4.90 5.81 10.32
C ALA A 123 -4.40 5.40 11.69
N ILE A 124 -4.42 6.35 12.62
CA ILE A 124 -4.05 6.16 14.02
C ILE A 124 -5.27 6.49 14.88
N ASP A 125 -5.59 5.61 15.84
CA ASP A 125 -6.70 5.75 16.78
C ASP A 125 -8.02 6.15 16.11
N GLY A 126 -8.33 5.44 15.02
CA GLY A 126 -9.57 5.60 14.26
C GLY A 126 -9.62 6.84 13.35
N LYS A 127 -8.53 7.59 13.20
CA LYS A 127 -8.46 8.78 12.34
C LYS A 127 -7.44 8.58 11.24
N VAL A 128 -7.88 8.74 9.99
CA VAL A 128 -6.98 8.84 8.84
C VAL A 128 -6.14 10.11 8.98
N PHE A 129 -4.83 9.96 9.15
CA PHE A 129 -3.93 11.10 9.30
C PHE A 129 -3.20 11.44 8.00
N ARG A 130 -2.98 10.45 7.13
CA ARG A 130 -2.40 10.60 5.79
C ARG A 130 -3.07 9.62 4.83
N ALA A 131 -3.45 10.08 3.64
CA ALA A 131 -3.82 9.23 2.52
C ALA A 131 -3.42 9.88 1.20
N SER A 132 -2.87 9.08 0.30
CA SER A 132 -2.52 9.47 -1.07
C SER A 132 -2.85 8.36 -2.04
N ALA A 133 -3.29 8.74 -3.23
CA ALA A 133 -3.45 7.83 -4.35
C ALA A 133 -3.34 8.61 -5.65
N PHE A 134 -2.46 8.16 -6.54
CA PHE A 134 -2.31 8.74 -7.87
C PHE A 134 -1.75 7.69 -8.83
N ASN A 135 -1.82 8.02 -10.11
CA ASN A 135 -1.18 7.28 -11.19
C ASN A 135 -0.40 8.28 -12.07
N ASP A 136 0.13 7.85 -13.22
CA ASP A 136 0.90 8.72 -14.12
C ASP A 136 0.12 9.94 -14.68
N SER A 137 -1.19 10.00 -14.48
CA SER A 137 -2.08 10.99 -15.10
C SER A 137 -2.89 11.83 -14.10
N GLU A 138 -3.23 11.28 -12.93
CA GLU A 138 -4.19 11.89 -12.03
C GLU A 138 -3.97 11.50 -10.57
N CYS A 139 -4.17 12.48 -9.68
CA CYS A 139 -4.30 12.27 -8.25
C CYS A 139 -5.77 12.07 -7.84
N TRP A 140 -6.06 10.95 -7.17
CA TRP A 140 -7.40 10.58 -6.70
C TRP A 140 -7.60 10.80 -5.20
N GLU A 141 -6.52 10.88 -4.43
CA GLU A 141 -6.58 11.14 -2.99
C GLU A 141 -5.33 11.92 -2.55
N ASN A 142 -5.52 12.96 -1.74
CA ASN A 142 -4.45 13.69 -1.07
C ASN A 142 -5.02 14.30 0.21
N VAL A 143 -4.85 13.58 1.32
CA VAL A 143 -5.37 13.94 2.63
C VAL A 143 -4.22 13.94 3.63
N GLY A 144 -4.23 14.94 4.51
CA GLY A 144 -3.22 15.09 5.55
C GLY A 144 -1.99 15.88 5.11
N ALA A 145 -1.13 16.17 6.09
CA ALA A 145 0.17 16.77 5.84
C ALA A 145 1.19 15.69 5.48
N GLN A 146 2.25 16.08 4.78
CA GLN A 146 3.41 15.24 4.52
C GLN A 146 3.97 14.73 5.85
N THR A 147 4.25 13.44 5.87
CA THR A 147 4.78 12.73 7.02
C THR A 147 6.30 12.84 7.07
N PRO A 148 6.93 12.70 8.26
CA PRO A 148 8.39 12.66 8.36
C PRO A 148 9.03 11.57 7.48
N GLU A 149 8.36 10.43 7.31
CA GLU A 149 8.83 9.32 6.47
C GLU A 149 8.75 9.66 4.97
N GLU A 150 7.67 10.29 4.51
CA GLU A 150 7.58 10.81 3.13
C GLU A 150 8.65 11.86 2.86
N ALA A 151 8.91 12.75 3.82
CA ALA A 151 9.97 13.76 3.72
C ALA A 151 11.37 13.12 3.71
N GLN A 152 11.61 12.09 4.54
CA GLN A 152 12.85 11.31 4.54
C GLN A 152 13.10 10.63 3.18
N LEU A 153 12.04 10.20 2.50
CA LEU A 153 12.09 9.62 1.16
C LEU A 153 12.06 10.66 0.04
N GLN A 154 12.10 11.96 0.37
CA GLN A 154 12.10 13.08 -0.58
C GLN A 154 10.86 13.10 -1.50
N PHE A 155 9.71 12.64 -1.02
CA PHE A 155 8.46 12.81 -1.76
C PHE A 155 8.13 14.29 -1.89
N ALA A 156 7.43 14.68 -2.96
CA ALA A 156 6.94 16.05 -3.10
C ALA A 156 6.04 16.40 -1.90
N ASP A 157 6.20 17.60 -1.35
CA ASP A 157 5.30 18.09 -0.31
C ASP A 157 4.01 18.62 -0.95
N LEU A 158 2.97 17.80 -0.89
CA LEU A 158 1.64 18.10 -1.41
C LEU A 158 0.66 18.49 -0.30
N SER A 159 1.17 18.79 0.90
CA SER A 159 0.35 19.12 2.06
C SER A 159 -0.63 20.24 1.76
N ALA A 160 -1.89 20.05 2.16
CA ALA A 160 -2.96 21.04 2.06
C ALA A 160 -3.32 21.51 0.64
N LEU A 161 -2.76 20.92 -0.42
CA LEU A 161 -3.18 21.20 -1.78
C LEU A 161 -4.53 20.52 -2.07
N PRO A 162 -5.51 21.24 -2.66
CA PRO A 162 -6.71 20.61 -3.19
C PRO A 162 -6.32 19.68 -4.34
N LEU A 163 -7.09 18.60 -4.54
CA LEU A 163 -6.80 17.59 -5.58
C LEU A 163 -6.61 18.19 -6.97
N SER A 164 -7.36 19.25 -7.31
CA SER A 164 -7.27 19.96 -8.59
C SER A 164 -5.91 20.60 -8.86
N GLU A 165 -5.10 20.85 -7.82
CA GLU A 165 -3.78 21.50 -7.94
C GLU A 165 -2.62 20.51 -7.78
N VAL A 166 -2.89 19.27 -7.34
CA VAL A 166 -1.83 18.28 -7.05
C VAL A 166 -1.02 17.91 -8.29
N ASN A 167 -1.70 17.68 -9.42
CA ASN A 167 -1.01 17.31 -10.66
C ASN A 167 -0.07 18.43 -11.12
N ASP A 168 -0.55 19.68 -11.14
CA ASP A 168 0.26 20.84 -11.55
C ASP A 168 1.47 21.03 -10.62
N ALA A 169 1.29 20.83 -9.31
CA ALA A 169 2.37 20.89 -8.33
C ALA A 169 3.40 19.77 -8.55
N LEU A 170 2.96 18.54 -8.82
CA LEU A 170 3.84 17.42 -9.14
C LEU A 170 4.63 17.65 -10.43
N PHE A 171 3.98 18.14 -11.48
CA PHE A 171 4.66 18.50 -12.73
C PHE A 171 5.71 19.60 -12.52
N SER A 172 5.36 20.66 -11.79
CA SER A 172 6.28 21.77 -11.50
C SER A 172 7.49 21.30 -10.68
N GLU A 173 7.27 20.44 -9.69
CA GLU A 173 8.34 19.85 -8.88
C GLU A 173 9.22 18.92 -9.72
N GLU A 174 8.64 18.13 -10.62
CA GLU A 174 9.39 17.23 -11.50
C GLU A 174 10.28 18.00 -12.49
N GLU A 175 9.78 19.09 -13.07
CA GLU A 175 10.56 20.00 -13.91
C GLU A 175 11.77 20.57 -13.15
N ALA A 176 11.55 21.10 -11.94
CA ALA A 176 12.62 21.63 -11.11
C ALA A 176 13.67 20.56 -10.71
N ARG A 177 13.21 19.33 -10.46
CA ARG A 177 14.09 18.19 -10.16
C ARG A 177 14.89 17.74 -11.38
N GLU A 178 14.30 17.78 -12.57
CA GLU A 178 15.00 17.43 -13.81
C GLU A 178 16.12 18.42 -14.11
N GLU A 179 15.86 19.73 -14.02
CA GLU A 179 16.90 20.76 -14.16
C GLU A 179 18.07 20.52 -13.20
N ARG A 180 17.77 20.13 -11.96
CA ARG A 180 18.81 19.81 -10.97
C ARG A 180 19.58 18.55 -11.32
N ARG A 181 18.93 17.52 -11.87
CA ARG A 181 19.59 16.29 -12.34
C ARG A 181 20.49 16.59 -13.54
N GLU A 182 20.03 17.35 -14.51
CA GLU A 182 20.84 17.78 -15.66
C GLU A 182 22.09 18.56 -15.22
N ALA A 183 21.94 19.48 -14.26
CA ALA A 183 23.07 20.22 -13.70
C ALA A 183 24.12 19.31 -13.03
N LEU A 184 23.69 18.25 -12.35
CA LEU A 184 24.59 17.24 -11.76
C LEU A 184 25.24 16.35 -12.82
N GLN A 185 24.53 16.02 -13.90
CA GLN A 185 25.09 15.26 -15.02
C GLN A 185 26.17 16.06 -15.76
N GLN A 186 25.97 17.37 -15.91
CA GLN A 186 27.01 18.27 -16.45
C GLN A 186 28.26 18.33 -15.56
N GLN A 187 28.14 18.01 -14.26
CA GLN A 187 29.27 17.85 -13.33
C GLN A 187 29.90 16.45 -13.40
N GLY A 188 29.44 15.58 -14.31
CA GLY A 188 30.01 14.26 -14.57
C GLY A 188 29.36 13.10 -13.82
N LEU A 189 28.28 13.34 -13.06
CA LEU A 189 27.54 12.24 -12.41
C LEU A 189 26.74 11.45 -13.45
N SER A 190 26.67 10.13 -13.25
CA SER A 190 25.82 9.26 -14.04
C SER A 190 24.33 9.47 -13.72
N HIS A 191 23.45 9.08 -14.64
CA HIS A 191 21.99 9.07 -14.41
C HIS A 191 21.59 8.35 -13.11
N ALA A 192 22.27 7.24 -12.77
CA ALA A 192 21.95 6.48 -11.56
C ALA A 192 22.32 7.24 -10.28
N GLU A 193 23.45 7.96 -10.29
CA GLU A 193 23.87 8.80 -9.17
C GLU A 193 22.97 10.02 -9.01
N THR A 194 22.62 10.69 -10.12
CA THR A 194 21.71 11.85 -10.05
C THR A 194 20.32 11.46 -9.61
N ARG A 195 19.78 10.30 -10.06
CA ARG A 195 18.48 9.79 -9.59
C ARG A 195 18.48 9.47 -8.09
N LYS A 196 19.60 9.01 -7.53
CA LYS A 196 19.73 8.78 -6.08
C LYS A 196 19.77 10.08 -5.28
N LEU A 197 20.36 11.14 -5.82
CA LEU A 197 20.47 12.44 -5.15
C LEU A 197 19.20 13.29 -5.30
N VAL A 198 18.52 13.16 -6.44
CA VAL A 198 17.31 13.89 -6.79
C VAL A 198 16.30 12.89 -7.38
N PRO A 199 15.54 12.19 -6.52
CA PRO A 199 14.50 11.24 -6.95
C PRO A 199 13.42 11.91 -7.78
N TYR A 200 12.59 11.14 -8.48
CA TYR A 200 11.41 11.67 -9.18
C TYR A 200 10.43 12.30 -8.18
N ALA A 201 9.67 13.31 -8.60
CA ALA A 201 8.65 13.96 -7.78
C ALA A 201 7.51 13.01 -7.45
N THR A 202 7.18 12.11 -8.39
CA THR A 202 6.17 11.05 -8.24
C THR A 202 6.80 9.76 -7.68
N PRO A 203 6.37 9.31 -6.49
CA PRO A 203 6.75 8.00 -5.95
C PRO A 203 6.36 6.84 -6.87
N ASP A 204 7.24 5.85 -6.97
CA ASP A 204 6.97 4.60 -7.67
C ASP A 204 6.72 3.41 -6.71
N GLU A 205 6.57 2.21 -7.25
CA GLU A 205 6.32 1.00 -6.45
C GLU A 205 7.47 0.66 -5.49
N ILE A 206 8.71 1.05 -5.78
CA ILE A 206 9.87 0.85 -4.90
C ILE A 206 9.81 1.86 -3.75
N ASP A 207 9.48 3.11 -4.04
CA ASP A 207 9.32 4.15 -3.03
C ASP A 207 8.17 3.82 -2.05
N LEU A 208 7.09 3.22 -2.55
CA LEU A 208 6.01 2.70 -1.73
C LEU A 208 6.47 1.61 -0.74
N LEU A 209 7.31 0.66 -1.19
CA LEU A 209 7.86 -0.38 -0.33
C LEU A 209 8.78 0.19 0.75
N ARG A 210 9.57 1.22 0.40
CA ARG A 210 10.39 1.96 1.38
C ARG A 210 9.53 2.68 2.41
N LEU A 211 8.41 3.28 1.98
CA LEU A 211 7.46 3.89 2.92
C LEU A 211 6.85 2.84 3.85
N ALA A 212 6.46 1.68 3.31
CA ALA A 212 5.98 0.55 4.12
C ALA A 212 7.01 0.10 5.15
N ALA A 213 8.29 0.01 4.76
CA ALA A 213 9.40 -0.32 5.68
C ALA A 213 9.54 0.66 6.84
N LEU A 214 9.30 1.96 6.60
CA LEU A 214 9.38 2.98 7.65
C LEU A 214 8.14 2.98 8.57
N TRP A 215 6.97 2.57 8.07
CA TRP A 215 5.72 2.57 8.85
C TRP A 215 5.40 1.24 9.55
N SER A 216 5.77 0.11 8.94
CA SER A 216 5.52 -1.24 9.45
C SER A 216 6.67 -2.18 9.13
N LEU A 217 6.65 -2.83 7.97
CA LEU A 217 7.67 -3.76 7.46
C LEU A 217 7.79 -3.61 5.94
N ASP A 218 8.96 -3.96 5.39
CA ASP A 218 9.13 -4.13 3.95
C ASP A 218 8.61 -5.52 3.53
N PRO A 219 7.46 -5.63 2.85
CA PRO A 219 6.93 -6.93 2.47
C PRO A 219 7.79 -7.63 1.40
N SER A 220 8.70 -6.93 0.73
CA SER A 220 9.52 -7.48 -0.35
C SER A 220 10.79 -8.20 0.14
N SER A 221 11.15 -8.04 1.41
CA SER A 221 12.35 -8.63 2.03
C SER A 221 12.05 -9.61 3.19
N LEU A 222 10.78 -10.00 3.39
CA LEU A 222 10.38 -10.88 4.50
C LEU A 222 11.07 -12.26 4.51
N GLU A 223 11.58 -12.72 3.37
CA GLU A 223 12.32 -14.00 3.26
C GLU A 223 13.78 -13.88 3.74
N GLU A 224 14.30 -12.66 3.89
CA GLU A 224 15.66 -12.39 4.34
C GLU A 224 15.81 -12.47 5.86
N GLU A 225 14.69 -12.37 6.59
CA GLU A 225 14.62 -12.40 8.04
C GLU A 225 14.20 -13.78 8.58
N ASP A 226 14.73 -14.18 9.74
CA ASP A 226 14.41 -15.47 10.36
C ASP A 226 13.12 -15.36 11.19
N HIS A 227 11.99 -15.39 10.49
CA HIS A 227 10.67 -15.39 11.12
C HIS A 227 10.13 -16.80 11.35
N GLU A 228 9.29 -16.95 12.37
CA GLU A 228 8.62 -18.21 12.67
C GLU A 228 7.63 -18.60 11.55
N ALA A 229 7.48 -19.91 11.34
CA ALA A 229 6.48 -20.42 10.41
C ALA A 229 5.07 -20.28 11.00
N GLY A 230 4.08 -19.98 10.15
CA GLY A 230 2.71 -19.74 10.60
C GLY A 230 1.66 -20.09 9.56
N THR A 231 0.40 -20.13 10.00
CA THR A 231 -0.77 -20.34 9.16
C THR A 231 -1.74 -19.17 9.32
N GLY A 232 -2.13 -18.56 8.20
CA GLY A 232 -3.11 -17.49 8.12
C GLY A 232 -4.44 -18.01 7.57
N PHE A 233 -5.22 -17.12 6.97
CA PHE A 233 -6.53 -17.44 6.41
C PHE A 233 -6.68 -16.91 4.98
N LEU A 234 -7.24 -17.75 4.10
CA LEU A 234 -7.76 -17.36 2.81
C LEU A 234 -9.26 -17.12 2.89
N VAL A 235 -9.70 -16.05 2.25
CA VAL A 235 -11.10 -15.64 2.18
C VAL A 235 -11.45 -15.26 0.75
N ARG A 236 -12.66 -15.61 0.28
CA ARG A 236 -13.18 -15.01 -0.94
C ARG A 236 -13.60 -13.59 -0.62
N PHE A 237 -13.06 -12.62 -1.35
CA PHE A 237 -13.47 -11.25 -1.18
C PHE A 237 -14.91 -11.08 -1.67
N PRO A 238 -15.77 -10.40 -0.89
CA PRO A 238 -17.17 -10.21 -1.29
C PRO A 238 -17.26 -9.46 -2.62
N PRO A 239 -18.03 -9.95 -3.62
CA PRO A 239 -18.14 -9.31 -4.93
C PRO A 239 -18.58 -7.84 -4.87
N GLU A 240 -19.39 -7.46 -3.89
CA GLU A 240 -19.87 -6.09 -3.70
C GLU A 240 -18.78 -5.14 -3.18
N TRP A 241 -17.64 -5.68 -2.75
CA TRP A 241 -16.47 -4.92 -2.31
C TRP A 241 -15.42 -4.81 -3.41
N VAL A 242 -15.53 -5.57 -4.50
CA VAL A 242 -14.58 -5.49 -5.62
C VAL A 242 -14.70 -4.13 -6.32
N SER A 243 -13.56 -3.47 -6.58
CA SER A 243 -13.45 -2.20 -7.31
C SER A 243 -13.80 -2.35 -8.79
#